data_AF-A0A959AYZ4-F1
#
_entry.id   AF-A0A959AYZ4-F1
#
_cell.length_a   1.000
_cell.length_b   1.000
_cell.length_c   1.000
_cell.angle_alpha   90.00
_cell.angle_beta   90.00
_cell.angle_gamma   90.00
#
_symmetry.space_group_name_H-M   'P 1'
#
loop_
_entity.id
_entity.type
_entity.pdbx_description
1 polymer ?
#
loop_
_entity_poly.entity_id
_entity_poly.type
_entity_poly.pdbx_seq_one_letter_code
_entity_poly.pdbx_strand_id
1 'polypeptide(L)'
;KARREAEDMERLLAEKMAQQADMARLWEEFDPGLLGAGRVEIMARKVAGVSVPVPGEIDFEQYPFSLYNRPAWFAAGIGLVKELAAIAARKKISYRKMEILDHARRRATQKVNLYEKVQIPGYEDAIRKIKRFLEDEENLAKSAQKIVKKRQQDKKQTL
;
A
#
# COMPACT_ATOMS: atom_id res chain seq x y z
N LYS A 1 -10.57 -2.76 -6.13
CA LYS A 1 -10.72 -4.23 -6.00
C LYS A 1 -10.63 -4.66 -4.54
N ALA A 2 -9.49 -4.49 -3.85
CA ALA A 2 -9.34 -4.89 -2.44
C ALA A 2 -10.32 -4.22 -1.44
N ARG A 3 -10.68 -2.94 -1.66
CA ARG A 3 -11.70 -2.25 -0.83
C ARG A 3 -13.09 -2.86 -0.98
N ARG A 4 -13.51 -3.16 -2.22
CA ARG A 4 -14.78 -3.85 -2.49
C ARG A 4 -14.78 -5.25 -1.89
N GLU A 5 -13.69 -6.01 -2.04
CA GLU A 5 -13.55 -7.35 -1.42
C GLU A 5 -13.72 -7.31 0.11
N ALA A 6 -13.24 -6.26 0.79
CA ALA A 6 -13.41 -6.11 2.24
C ALA A 6 -14.84 -5.69 2.63
N GLU A 7 -15.45 -4.76 1.87
CA GLU A 7 -16.84 -4.31 2.07
C GLU A 7 -17.84 -5.44 1.77
N ASP A 8 -17.59 -6.26 0.74
CA ASP A 8 -18.40 -7.43 0.39
C ASP A 8 -18.34 -8.49 1.51
N MET A 9 -17.16 -8.73 2.09
CA MET A 9 -17.00 -9.63 3.24
C MET A 9 -17.70 -9.11 4.49
N GLU A 10 -17.71 -7.79 4.71
CA GLU A 10 -18.41 -7.17 5.82
C GLU A 10 -19.92 -7.28 5.67
N ARG A 11 -20.42 -7.10 4.45
CA ARG A 11 -21.83 -7.32 4.13
C ARG A 11 -22.25 -8.77 4.32
N LEU A 12 -21.44 -9.71 3.84
CA LEU A 12 -21.72 -11.15 3.94
C LEU A 12 -21.68 -11.63 5.40
N LEU A 13 -20.77 -11.07 6.20
CA LEU A 13 -20.73 -11.28 7.65
C LEU A 13 -22.00 -10.74 8.33
N ALA A 14 -22.40 -9.52 8.00
CA ALA A 14 -23.59 -8.89 8.58
C ALA A 14 -24.88 -9.64 8.19
N GLU A 15 -24.99 -10.09 6.93
CA GLU A 15 -26.12 -10.90 6.45
C GLU A 15 -26.17 -12.25 7.19
N LYS A 16 -25.04 -12.93 7.36
CA LYS A 16 -24.99 -14.19 8.13
C LYS A 16 -25.33 -13.99 9.61
N MET A 17 -24.86 -12.90 10.23
CA MET A 17 -25.22 -12.57 11.61
C MET A 17 -26.69 -12.23 11.76
N ALA A 18 -27.28 -11.51 10.81
CA ALA A 18 -28.71 -11.16 10.82
C ALA A 18 -29.61 -12.38 10.64
N GLN A 19 -29.25 -13.31 9.76
CA GLN A 19 -29.99 -14.58 9.57
C GLN A 19 -29.99 -15.47 10.83
N GLN A 20 -29.04 -15.27 11.73
CA GLN A 20 -28.87 -16.03 12.96
C GLN A 20 -29.38 -15.27 14.20
N ALA A 21 -29.86 -14.04 14.03
CA ALA A 21 -30.30 -13.18 15.12
C ALA A 21 -31.50 -13.75 15.89
N ASP A 22 -32.38 -14.50 15.21
CA ASP A 22 -33.53 -15.18 15.85
C ASP A 22 -33.09 -16.30 16.81
N MET A 23 -31.86 -16.80 16.64
CA MET A 23 -31.23 -17.80 17.51
C MET A 23 -30.35 -17.17 18.60
N ALA A 24 -30.35 -15.83 18.77
CA ALA A 24 -29.53 -15.12 19.76
C ALA A 24 -29.65 -15.69 21.18
N ARG A 25 -30.86 -16.10 21.59
CA ARG A 25 -31.10 -16.72 22.91
C ARG A 25 -30.40 -18.06 23.09
N LEU A 26 -30.21 -18.82 22.01
CA LEU A 26 -29.50 -20.11 22.06
C LEU A 26 -28.00 -19.87 22.31
N TRP A 27 -27.44 -18.78 21.80
CA TRP A 27 -26.04 -18.44 21.99
C TRP A 27 -25.66 -18.11 23.45
N GLU A 28 -26.62 -17.77 24.31
CA GLU A 28 -26.36 -17.60 25.76
C GLU A 28 -25.95 -18.91 26.43
N GLU A 29 -26.39 -20.05 25.91
CA GLU A 29 -26.01 -21.37 26.40
C GLU A 29 -24.72 -21.89 25.73
N PHE A 30 -24.22 -21.22 24.69
CA PHE A 30 -23.03 -21.69 23.96
C PHE A 30 -21.79 -21.65 24.85
N ASP A 31 -21.00 -22.72 24.80
CA ASP A 31 -19.71 -22.79 25.48
C ASP A 31 -18.58 -22.46 24.50
N PRO A 32 -17.92 -21.30 24.62
CA PRO A 32 -16.83 -20.90 23.74
C PRO A 32 -15.60 -21.80 23.84
N GLY A 33 -15.45 -22.55 24.94
CA GLY A 33 -14.32 -23.46 25.17
C GLY A 33 -14.29 -24.67 24.24
N LEU A 34 -15.34 -24.89 23.44
CA LEU A 34 -15.41 -25.96 22.45
C LEU A 34 -14.55 -25.70 21.21
N LEU A 35 -14.10 -24.46 21.02
CA LEU A 35 -13.25 -24.05 19.91
C LEU A 35 -11.94 -23.49 20.44
N GLY A 36 -10.85 -24.16 20.09
CA GLY A 36 -9.50 -23.67 20.34
C GLY A 36 -9.09 -22.57 19.37
N ALA A 37 -7.98 -21.89 19.72
CA ALA A 37 -7.38 -20.91 18.82
C ALA A 37 -7.00 -21.57 17.50
N GLY A 38 -7.54 -21.06 16.40
CA GLY A 38 -7.25 -21.58 15.07
C GLY A 38 -5.89 -21.13 14.54
N ARG A 39 -5.26 -21.98 13.71
CA ARG A 39 -4.07 -21.62 12.94
C ARG A 39 -4.52 -20.95 11.65
N VAL A 40 -4.02 -19.74 11.40
CA VAL A 40 -4.24 -19.01 10.15
C VAL A 40 -2.94 -18.98 9.37
N GLU A 41 -2.89 -19.65 8.23
CA GLU A 41 -1.76 -19.53 7.33
C GLU A 41 -1.83 -18.20 6.57
N ILE A 42 -0.75 -17.44 6.59
CA ILE A 42 -0.64 -16.17 5.86
C ILE A 42 0.48 -16.29 4.85
N MET A 43 0.12 -16.33 3.58
CA MET A 43 1.07 -16.34 2.47
C MET A 43 1.39 -14.91 2.02
N ALA A 44 2.56 -14.72 1.42
CA ALA A 44 2.95 -13.45 0.81
C ALA A 44 2.87 -13.53 -0.72
N ARG A 45 2.24 -12.54 -1.35
CA ARG A 45 2.19 -12.41 -2.81
C ARG A 45 2.68 -11.03 -3.23
N LYS A 46 3.48 -10.96 -4.28
CA LYS A 46 3.91 -9.68 -4.86
C LYS A 46 2.82 -9.09 -5.76
N VAL A 47 2.49 -7.82 -5.54
CA VAL A 47 1.57 -7.04 -6.38
C VAL A 47 2.24 -5.69 -6.64
N ALA A 48 2.49 -5.36 -7.92
CA ALA A 48 3.17 -4.13 -8.32
C ALA A 48 4.49 -3.86 -7.56
N GLY A 49 5.28 -4.91 -7.32
CA GLY A 49 6.55 -4.83 -6.59
C GLY A 49 6.43 -4.78 -5.06
N VAL A 50 5.21 -4.72 -4.50
CA VAL A 50 4.96 -4.68 -3.06
C VAL A 50 4.51 -6.07 -2.58
N SER A 51 5.13 -6.59 -1.52
CA SER A 51 4.71 -7.85 -0.90
C SER A 51 3.47 -7.63 -0.04
N VAL A 52 2.38 -8.33 -0.34
CA VAL A 52 1.10 -8.23 0.38
C VAL A 52 0.68 -9.58 0.94
N PRO A 53 0.06 -9.61 2.14
CA PRO A 53 -0.44 -10.84 2.73
C PRO A 53 -1.69 -11.33 1.99
N VAL A 54 -1.82 -12.65 1.89
CA VAL A 54 -2.96 -13.37 1.31
C VAL A 54 -3.37 -14.47 2.29
N PRO A 55 -4.66 -14.62 2.62
CA PRO A 55 -5.10 -15.70 3.49
C PRO A 55 -4.90 -17.06 2.82
N GLY A 56 -4.26 -17.99 3.52
CA GLY A 56 -4.18 -19.42 3.18
C GLY A 56 -5.29 -20.21 3.85
N GLU A 57 -4.97 -21.44 4.27
CA GLU A 57 -5.89 -22.29 5.03
C GLU A 57 -6.06 -21.78 6.47
N ILE A 58 -7.27 -21.98 7.01
CA ILE A 58 -7.64 -21.57 8.35
C ILE A 58 -8.19 -22.80 9.07
N ASP A 59 -7.41 -23.33 9.98
CA ASP A 59 -7.74 -24.51 10.75
C ASP A 59 -8.18 -24.11 12.16
N PHE A 60 -9.21 -24.78 12.67
CA PHE A 60 -9.68 -24.57 14.04
C PHE A 60 -9.65 -25.89 14.79
N GLU A 61 -9.02 -25.89 15.97
CA GLU A 61 -9.08 -27.01 16.89
C GLU A 61 -10.48 -27.07 17.51
N GLN A 62 -11.11 -28.24 17.43
CA GLN A 62 -12.41 -28.49 18.05
C GLN A 62 -12.24 -29.47 19.18
N TYR A 63 -12.66 -29.08 20.38
CA TYR A 63 -12.63 -29.97 21.53
C TYR A 63 -13.84 -30.91 21.53
N PRO A 64 -13.65 -32.17 21.93
CA PRO A 64 -14.75 -33.13 21.99
C PRO A 64 -15.77 -32.69 23.04
N PHE A 65 -17.06 -32.85 22.71
CA PHE A 65 -18.16 -32.57 23.63
C PHE A 65 -19.19 -33.70 23.59
N SER A 66 -19.89 -33.90 24.71
CA SER A 66 -20.95 -34.92 24.79
C SER A 66 -22.19 -34.45 24.01
N LEU A 67 -22.56 -35.20 22.99
CA LEU A 67 -23.79 -34.99 22.21
C LEU A 67 -25.06 -35.35 23.01
N TYR A 68 -24.92 -36.10 24.11
CA TYR A 68 -26.03 -36.52 24.96
C TYR A 68 -26.38 -35.48 26.03
N ASN A 69 -25.38 -34.75 26.52
CA ASN A 69 -25.54 -33.78 27.61
C ASN A 69 -25.62 -32.34 27.11
N ARG A 70 -25.57 -32.12 25.79
CA ARG A 70 -25.63 -30.79 25.19
C ARG A 70 -26.72 -30.71 24.12
N PRO A 71 -27.37 -29.55 23.95
CA PRO A 71 -28.38 -29.36 22.92
C PRO A 71 -27.88 -29.72 21.51
N ALA A 72 -28.75 -30.32 20.69
CA ALA A 72 -28.41 -30.77 19.34
C ALA A 72 -27.90 -29.65 18.41
N TRP A 73 -28.27 -28.40 18.69
CA TRP A 73 -27.87 -27.24 17.89
C TRP A 73 -26.37 -26.89 18.05
N PHE A 74 -25.68 -27.38 19.09
CA PHE A 74 -24.26 -27.07 19.35
C PHE A 74 -23.35 -27.48 18.18
N ALA A 75 -23.62 -28.61 17.53
CA ALA A 75 -22.84 -29.04 16.37
C ALA A 75 -22.93 -28.04 15.21
N ALA A 76 -24.14 -27.52 14.94
CA ALA A 76 -24.37 -26.48 13.94
C ALA A 76 -23.76 -25.13 14.37
N GLY A 77 -23.86 -24.79 15.65
CA GLY A 77 -23.28 -23.58 16.23
C GLY A 77 -21.75 -23.55 16.10
N ILE A 78 -21.06 -24.65 16.39
CA ILE A 78 -19.60 -24.75 16.21
C ILE A 78 -19.21 -24.53 14.74
N GLY A 79 -19.95 -25.14 13.81
CA GLY A 79 -19.73 -24.92 12.37
C GLY A 79 -19.87 -23.45 12.00
N LEU A 80 -20.90 -22.79 12.52
CA LEU A 80 -21.14 -21.38 12.26
C LEU A 80 -20.06 -20.46 12.83
N VAL A 81 -19.61 -20.70 14.07
CA VAL A 81 -18.54 -19.91 14.68
C VAL A 81 -17.24 -20.09 13.88
N LYS A 82 -16.91 -21.31 13.41
CA LYS A 82 -15.77 -21.54 12.52
C LYS A 82 -15.87 -20.72 11.24
N GLU A 83 -17.05 -20.70 10.60
CA GLU A 83 -17.26 -19.89 9.39
C GLU A 83 -17.11 -18.39 9.65
N LEU A 84 -17.74 -17.86 10.71
CA LEU A 84 -17.65 -16.45 11.07
C LEU A 84 -16.21 -16.06 11.41
N ALA A 85 -15.50 -16.89 12.18
CA ALA A 85 -14.10 -16.69 12.52
C ALA A 85 -13.21 -16.70 11.27
N ALA A 86 -13.45 -17.60 10.32
CA ALA A 86 -12.73 -17.64 9.04
C ALA A 86 -12.97 -16.36 8.22
N ILE A 87 -14.21 -15.88 8.12
CA ILE A 87 -14.54 -14.62 7.43
C ILE A 87 -13.85 -13.44 8.12
N ALA A 88 -13.92 -13.36 9.45
CA ALA A 88 -13.29 -12.30 10.22
C ALA A 88 -11.76 -12.27 10.06
N ALA A 89 -11.10 -13.43 10.07
CA ALA A 89 -9.67 -13.56 9.84
C ALA A 89 -9.29 -13.09 8.42
N ARG A 90 -10.03 -13.53 7.39
CA ARG A 90 -9.82 -13.08 6.01
C ARG A 90 -10.04 -11.58 5.86
N LYS A 91 -11.06 -11.01 6.50
CA LYS A 91 -11.33 -9.56 6.54
C LYS A 91 -10.12 -8.80 7.10
N LYS A 92 -9.58 -9.25 8.24
CA LYS A 92 -8.40 -8.62 8.87
C LYS A 92 -7.16 -8.64 7.96
N ILE A 93 -6.92 -9.75 7.26
CA ILE A 93 -5.81 -9.87 6.30
C ILE A 93 -6.01 -8.92 5.11
N SER A 94 -7.24 -8.81 4.59
CA SER A 94 -7.58 -7.89 3.51
C SER A 94 -7.36 -6.42 3.89
N TYR A 95 -7.72 -6.01 5.10
CA TYR A 95 -7.40 -4.66 5.60
C TYR A 95 -5.89 -4.42 5.62
N ARG A 96 -5.12 -5.39 6.14
CA ARG A 96 -3.67 -5.25 6.19
C ARG A 96 -3.05 -5.11 4.80
N LYS A 97 -3.53 -5.88 3.83
CA LYS A 97 -3.16 -5.73 2.42
C LYS A 97 -3.48 -4.33 1.89
N MET A 98 -4.65 -3.77 2.24
CA MET A 98 -5.04 -2.42 1.81
C MET A 98 -4.12 -1.34 2.39
N GLU A 99 -3.79 -1.41 3.68
CA GLU A 99 -2.87 -0.46 4.33
C GLU A 99 -1.50 -0.44 3.65
N ILE A 100 -0.92 -1.62 3.39
CA ILE A 100 0.39 -1.76 2.77
C ILE A 100 0.38 -1.15 1.36
N LEU A 101 -0.67 -1.43 0.57
CA LEU A 101 -0.81 -0.89 -0.78
C LEU A 101 -1.01 0.63 -0.77
N ASP A 102 -1.82 1.16 0.14
CA ASP A 102 -2.05 2.60 0.22
C ASP A 102 -0.78 3.35 0.62
N HIS A 103 -0.02 2.82 1.57
CA HIS A 103 1.27 3.40 1.95
C HIS A 103 2.27 3.37 0.80
N ALA A 104 2.35 2.26 0.05
CA ALA A 104 3.19 2.18 -1.14
C ALA A 104 2.76 3.18 -2.22
N ARG A 105 1.45 3.32 -2.46
CA ARG A 105 0.88 4.32 -3.37
C ARG A 105 1.27 5.73 -2.95
N ARG A 106 1.11 6.09 -1.68
CA ARG A 106 1.47 7.42 -1.15
C ARG A 106 2.94 7.73 -1.37
N ARG A 107 3.84 6.78 -1.10
CA ARG A 107 5.28 6.94 -1.36
C ARG A 107 5.58 7.19 -2.84
N ALA A 108 4.92 6.43 -3.74
CA ALA A 108 5.07 6.64 -5.17
C ALA A 108 4.60 8.04 -5.58
N THR A 109 3.43 8.48 -5.11
CA THR A 109 2.90 9.83 -5.39
C THR A 109 3.80 10.93 -4.81
N GLN A 110 4.32 10.76 -3.60
CA GLN A 110 5.28 11.70 -3.02
C GLN A 110 6.56 11.81 -3.85
N LYS A 111 7.04 10.68 -4.36
CA LYS A 111 8.22 10.64 -5.23
C LYS A 111 7.98 11.38 -6.55
N VAL A 112 6.81 11.19 -7.17
CA VAL A 112 6.40 11.94 -8.36
C VAL A 112 6.35 13.45 -8.06
N ASN A 113 5.69 13.84 -6.98
CA ASN A 113 5.62 15.25 -6.57
C ASN A 113 7.00 15.86 -6.31
N LEU A 114 7.90 15.12 -5.66
CA LEU A 114 9.27 15.57 -5.40
C LEU A 114 10.01 15.81 -6.72
N TYR A 115 9.84 14.94 -7.71
CA TYR A 115 10.46 15.11 -9.02
C TYR A 115 9.89 16.31 -9.77
N GLU A 116 8.57 16.36 -9.91
CA GLU A 116 7.89 17.41 -10.69
C GLU A 116 8.08 18.81 -10.09
N LYS A 117 8.02 18.94 -8.77
CA LYS A 117 7.96 20.25 -8.12
C LYS A 117 9.30 20.75 -7.60
N VAL A 118 10.27 19.86 -7.35
CA VAL A 118 11.53 20.24 -6.71
C VAL A 118 12.72 19.89 -7.60
N GLN A 119 12.88 18.62 -7.96
CA GLN A 119 14.10 18.19 -8.64
C GLN A 119 14.18 18.69 -10.08
N ILE A 120 13.13 18.52 -10.88
CA ILE A 120 13.12 18.96 -12.29
C ILE A 120 13.39 20.48 -12.38
N PRO A 121 12.64 21.35 -11.67
CA PRO A 121 12.94 22.78 -11.69
C PRO A 121 14.35 23.12 -11.19
N GLY A 122 14.82 22.44 -10.13
CA GLY A 122 16.18 22.66 -9.59
C GLY A 122 17.27 22.30 -10.60
N TYR A 123 17.09 21.21 -11.35
CA TYR A 123 18.03 20.82 -12.42
C TYR A 123 17.95 21.76 -13.62
N GLU A 124 16.76 22.23 -14.01
CA GLU A 124 16.60 23.23 -15.07
C GLU A 124 17.31 24.54 -14.74
N ASP A 125 17.20 25.00 -13.49
CA ASP A 125 17.90 26.18 -12.99
C ASP A 125 19.42 25.99 -12.99
N ALA A 126 19.90 24.82 -12.58
CA ALA A 126 21.32 24.48 -12.63
C ALA A 126 21.85 24.48 -14.06
N ILE A 127 21.12 23.85 -15.00
CA ILE A 127 21.46 23.87 -16.44
C ILE A 127 21.48 25.29 -16.97
N ARG A 128 20.51 26.14 -16.60
CA ARG A 128 20.45 27.55 -17.01
C ARG A 128 21.67 28.34 -16.52
N LYS A 129 22.12 28.12 -15.28
CA LYS A 129 23.33 28.75 -14.73
C LYS A 129 24.58 28.34 -15.51
N ILE A 130 24.72 27.04 -15.81
CA ILE A 130 25.85 26.53 -16.59
C ILE A 130 25.87 27.16 -17.99
N LYS A 131 24.72 27.23 -18.67
CA LYS A 131 24.61 27.86 -20.00
C LYS A 131 25.04 29.33 -19.98
N ARG A 132 24.55 30.12 -19.01
CA ARG A 132 24.94 31.53 -18.87
C ARG A 132 26.44 31.70 -18.64
N PHE A 133 27.03 30.87 -17.78
CA PHE A 133 28.46 30.91 -17.54
C PHE A 133 29.27 30.65 -18.82
N LEU A 134 28.89 29.66 -19.62
CA LEU A 134 29.53 29.35 -20.90
C LEU A 134 29.36 30.48 -21.92
N GLU A 135 28.17 31.09 -22.00
CA GLU A 135 27.92 32.24 -22.87
C GLU A 135 28.77 33.46 -22.46
N ASP A 136 28.89 33.73 -21.17
CA ASP A 136 29.74 34.81 -20.65
C ASP A 136 31.21 34.56 -20.94
N GLU A 137 31.70 33.32 -20.77
CA GLU A 137 33.06 32.93 -21.11
C GLU A 137 33.36 33.14 -22.61
N GLU A 138 32.44 32.74 -23.48
CA GLU A 138 32.56 32.95 -24.93
C GLU A 138 32.52 34.44 -25.31
N ASN A 139 31.65 35.23 -24.68
CA ASN A 139 31.55 36.67 -24.90
C ASN A 139 32.82 37.42 -24.45
N LEU A 140 33.41 37.02 -23.33
CA LEU A 140 34.69 37.54 -22.84
C LEU A 140 35.82 37.22 -23.83
N ALA A 141 35.89 35.99 -24.33
CA ALA A 141 36.89 35.58 -25.32
C ALA A 141 36.77 36.40 -26.62
N LYS A 142 35.56 36.56 -27.16
CA LYS A 142 35.31 37.40 -28.36
C LYS A 142 35.69 38.87 -28.14
N SER A 143 35.38 39.41 -26.96
CA SER A 143 35.71 40.80 -26.60
C SER A 143 37.21 41.01 -26.50
N ALA A 144 37.94 40.08 -25.87
CA ALA A 144 39.39 40.10 -25.81
C ALA A 144 40.02 40.08 -27.21
N GLN A 145 39.53 39.22 -28.12
CA GLN A 145 39.99 39.19 -29.51
C GLN A 145 39.74 40.52 -30.24
N LYS A 146 38.58 41.14 -30.06
CA LYS A 146 38.28 42.47 -30.65
C LYS A 146 39.24 43.55 -30.16
N ILE A 147 39.56 43.59 -28.87
CA ILE A 147 40.51 44.57 -28.29
C ILE A 147 41.90 44.39 -28.88
N VAL A 148 42.39 43.15 -28.97
CA VAL A 148 43.70 42.85 -29.55
C VAL A 148 43.76 43.28 -31.02
N LYS A 149 42.72 42.95 -31.81
CA LYS A 149 42.65 43.33 -33.22
C LYS A 149 42.60 44.86 -33.42
N LYS A 150 41.84 45.58 -32.59
CA LYS A 150 41.78 47.05 -32.63
C LYS A 150 43.15 47.68 -32.34
N ARG A 151 43.85 47.22 -31.30
CA ARG A 151 45.21 47.68 -30.99
C ARG A 151 46.21 47.44 -32.14
N GLN A 152 46.10 46.32 -32.83
CA GLN A 152 46.95 46.04 -34.00
C GLN A 152 46.65 46.97 -35.19
N GLN A 153 45.38 47.34 -35.39
CA GLN A 153 44.98 48.29 -36.44
C GLN A 153 45.48 49.71 -36.12
N ASP A 154 45.29 50.17 -34.88
CA ASP A 154 45.75 51.50 -34.44
C ASP A 154 47.27 51.65 -34.60
N LYS A 155 48.04 50.59 -34.29
CA LYS A 155 49.50 50.55 -34.50
C LYS A 155 49.93 50.60 -35.97
N LYS A 156 49.11 50.06 -36.88
CA LYS A 156 49.38 50.08 -38.33
C LYS A 156 49.01 51.42 -38.98
N GLN A 157 48.09 52.19 -38.39
CA GLN A 157 47.72 53.53 -38.87
C GLN A 157 48.66 54.63 -38.40
N THR A 158 49.43 54.39 -37.33
CA THR A 158 50.41 55.33 -36.77
C THR A 158 51.82 55.17 -37.36
N LEU A 159 52.01 54.20 -38.27
CA LEU A 159 53.20 53.98 -39.10
C LEU A 159 52.92 54.46 -40.53
#